data_AF-A0A2G9RSC0-F1
#
_entry.id   AF-A0A2G9RSC0-F1
#
_cell.length_a   1.000
_cell.length_b   1.000
_cell.length_c   1.000
_cell.angle_alpha   90.00
_cell.angle_beta   90.00
_cell.angle_gamma   90.00
#
_symmetry.space_group_name_H-M   'P 1'
#
loop_
_entity.id
_entity.type
_entity.pdbx_description
1 polymer ?
#
loop_
_entity_poly.entity_id
_entity_poly.type
_entity_poly.pdbx_seq_one_letter_code
_entity_poly.pdbx_strand_id
1 'polypeptide(L)'
;MAEKEQVHGDSSSNDERPEPRTSRSQRRFKASNMSFIEMVEMVDILKRDDYDRKNGPYPNPNVRKAKIMTKVVKSLHRNFGVRRSKDQLR
;
A
#
# COMPACT_ATOMS: atom_id res chain seq x y z
N MET A 1 -25.87 27.81 -53.29
CA MET A 1 -26.55 28.65 -52.28
C MET A 1 -26.58 27.84 -50.99
N ALA A 2 -25.56 27.96 -50.15
CA ALA A 2 -25.54 28.81 -48.93
C ALA A 2 -26.33 28.14 -47.79
N GLU A 3 -25.68 27.41 -46.88
CA GLU A 3 -24.98 27.87 -45.67
C GLU A 3 -25.93 28.00 -44.46
N LYS A 4 -25.63 27.17 -43.45
CA LYS A 4 -25.70 27.28 -41.98
C LYS A 4 -26.77 28.19 -41.34
N GLU A 5 -27.38 27.68 -40.28
CA GLU A 5 -27.18 28.14 -38.89
C GLU A 5 -28.35 27.65 -38.02
N GLN A 6 -28.06 26.81 -37.02
CA GLN A 6 -28.75 26.91 -35.74
C GLN A 6 -27.68 26.98 -34.66
N VAL A 7 -27.34 28.22 -34.36
CA VAL A 7 -26.65 28.63 -33.14
C VAL A 7 -27.69 28.52 -32.02
N HIS A 8 -27.46 27.58 -31.10
CA HIS A 8 -27.95 27.74 -29.74
C HIS A 8 -26.74 27.67 -28.81
N GLY A 9 -26.22 28.85 -28.51
CA GLY A 9 -25.31 29.03 -27.40
C GLY A 9 -26.14 29.04 -26.14
N ASP A 10 -25.90 28.06 -25.27
CA ASP A 10 -26.12 28.23 -23.84
C ASP A 10 -24.76 28.16 -23.16
N SER A 11 -24.30 29.33 -22.75
CA SER A 11 -23.25 29.49 -21.76
C SER A 11 -23.67 28.80 -20.47
N SER A 12 -22.85 27.88 -19.97
CA SER A 12 -22.54 27.86 -18.55
C SER A 12 -21.24 27.11 -18.34
N SER A 13 -20.16 27.85 -18.08
CA SER A 13 -18.92 27.28 -17.56
C SER A 13 -19.20 26.80 -16.14
N ASN A 14 -19.68 25.58 -16.00
CA ASN A 14 -19.76 24.91 -14.71
C ASN A 14 -18.36 24.42 -14.36
N ASP A 15 -17.70 25.28 -13.58
CA ASP A 15 -16.52 25.03 -12.76
C ASP A 15 -16.88 24.04 -11.64
N GLU A 16 -17.22 22.82 -12.01
CA GLU A 16 -17.47 21.74 -11.05
C GLU A 16 -16.61 20.55 -11.46
N ARG A 17 -15.36 20.59 -10.97
CA ARG A 17 -14.54 19.38 -10.85
C ARG A 17 -15.42 18.31 -10.23
N PRO A 18 -15.68 17.18 -10.90
CA PRO A 18 -16.39 16.09 -10.26
C PRO A 18 -15.52 15.69 -9.07
N GLU A 19 -16.00 15.95 -7.85
CA GLU A 19 -15.38 15.39 -6.66
C GLU A 19 -15.20 13.91 -6.94
N PRO A 20 -13.98 13.35 -6.82
CA PRO A 20 -13.82 11.93 -6.93
C PRO A 20 -14.57 11.34 -5.76
N ARG A 21 -15.82 10.94 -6.01
CA ARG A 21 -16.54 9.97 -5.21
C ARG A 21 -15.67 8.74 -5.25
N THR A 22 -14.73 8.69 -4.32
CA THR A 22 -14.03 7.48 -3.98
C THR A 22 -15.08 6.62 -3.30
N SER A 23 -15.97 6.03 -4.12
CA SER A 23 -16.43 4.68 -3.88
C SER A 23 -15.16 3.84 -3.96
N ARG A 24 -14.33 3.96 -2.92
CA ARG A 24 -13.17 3.14 -2.67
C ARG A 24 -13.80 1.83 -2.29
N SER A 25 -14.24 1.11 -3.32
CA SER A 25 -14.29 -0.34 -3.32
C SER A 25 -13.00 -0.73 -2.65
N GLN A 26 -13.09 -1.06 -1.36
CA GLN A 26 -11.99 -1.62 -0.61
C GLN A 26 -11.83 -2.99 -1.23
N ARG A 27 -11.14 -3.04 -2.38
CA ARG A 27 -10.74 -4.27 -3.03
C ARG A 27 -9.86 -4.95 -2.00
N ARG A 28 -10.48 -5.81 -1.19
CA ARG A 28 -9.79 -6.62 -0.20
C ARG A 28 -8.79 -7.40 -1.03
N PHE A 29 -7.51 -7.07 -0.87
CA PHE A 29 -6.44 -7.84 -1.47
C PHE A 29 -6.53 -9.22 -0.83
N LYS A 30 -7.21 -10.14 -1.52
CA LYS A 30 -7.28 -11.54 -1.12
C LYS A 30 -5.84 -12.01 -0.98
N ALA A 31 -5.52 -12.61 0.16
CA ALA A 31 -4.16 -13.06 0.42
C ALA A 31 -3.76 -14.07 -0.66
N SER A 32 -2.79 -13.73 -1.50
CA SER A 32 -2.12 -14.72 -2.33
C SER A 32 -1.23 -15.57 -1.43
N ASN A 33 -1.07 -16.85 -1.77
CA ASN A 33 -0.05 -17.68 -1.14
C ASN A 33 1.32 -16.99 -1.32
N MET A 34 2.15 -17.02 -0.28
CA MET A 34 3.51 -16.49 -0.39
C MET A 34 4.40 -17.42 -1.21
N SER A 35 5.32 -16.84 -1.96
CA SER A 35 6.39 -17.64 -2.58
C SER A 35 7.41 -18.07 -1.52
N PHE A 36 8.14 -19.15 -1.79
CA PHE A 36 9.22 -19.59 -0.92
C PHE A 36 10.28 -18.50 -0.70
N ILE A 37 10.59 -17.73 -1.75
CA ILE A 37 11.61 -16.68 -1.70
C ILE A 37 11.15 -15.50 -0.82
N GLU A 38 9.87 -15.13 -0.90
CA GLU A 38 9.27 -14.12 0.00
C GLU A 38 9.36 -14.55 1.48
N MET A 39 9.14 -15.84 1.74
CA MET A 39 9.22 -16.41 3.09
C MET A 39 10.65 -16.44 3.62
N VAL A 40 11.65 -16.75 2.78
CA VAL A 40 13.05 -16.75 3.19
C VAL A 40 13.50 -15.33 3.57
N GLU A 41 13.21 -14.33 2.75
CA GLU A 41 13.55 -12.91 3.05
C GLU A 41 12.95 -12.45 4.39
N MET A 42 11.70 -12.83 4.64
CA MET A 42 11.00 -12.60 5.90
C MET A 42 11.73 -13.19 7.10
N VAL A 43 12.07 -14.48 7.02
CA VAL A 43 12.77 -15.21 8.08
C VAL A 43 14.16 -14.63 8.31
N ASP A 44 14.83 -14.19 7.25
CA ASP A 44 16.15 -13.58 7.34
C ASP A 44 16.09 -12.23 8.07
N ILE A 45 15.06 -11.43 7.83
CA ILE A 45 14.83 -10.18 8.58
C ILE A 45 14.56 -10.46 10.06
N LEU A 46 13.68 -11.44 10.35
CA LEU A 46 13.35 -11.85 11.72
C LEU A 46 14.59 -12.32 12.49
N LYS A 47 15.52 -13.02 11.82
CA LYS A 47 16.79 -13.49 12.39
C LYS A 47 17.82 -12.39 12.55
N ARG A 48 17.82 -11.41 11.65
CA ARG A 48 18.80 -10.31 11.60
C ARG A 48 18.63 -9.25 12.70
N ASP A 49 17.54 -9.26 13.46
CA ASP A 49 17.04 -8.11 14.23
C ASP A 49 17.82 -7.69 15.50
N ASP A 50 19.15 -7.68 15.43
CA ASP A 50 20.01 -6.76 16.20
C ASP A 50 20.15 -5.37 15.52
N TYR A 51 19.40 -5.14 14.44
CA TYR A 51 19.51 -3.93 13.60
C TYR A 51 19.18 -2.59 14.28
N ASP A 52 18.63 -2.55 15.49
CA ASP A 52 18.39 -1.28 16.18
C ASP A 52 19.61 -0.74 16.93
N ARG A 53 20.74 -1.48 16.98
CA ARG A 53 21.97 -1.08 17.70
C ARG A 53 21.73 -0.67 19.16
N LYS A 54 20.53 -0.94 19.69
CA LYS A 54 20.20 -0.83 21.09
C LYS A 54 20.62 -2.15 21.69
N ASN A 55 21.80 -2.17 22.29
CA ASN A 55 22.40 -3.35 22.94
C ASN A 55 21.61 -3.86 24.17
N GLY A 56 20.35 -3.44 24.35
CA GLY A 56 19.51 -3.83 25.46
C GLY A 56 18.18 -4.42 24.96
N PRO A 57 17.60 -5.37 25.71
CA PRO A 57 16.29 -5.93 25.39
C PRO A 57 15.26 -4.81 25.28
N TYR A 58 14.43 -4.89 24.24
CA TYR A 58 13.34 -3.95 24.05
C TYR A 58 12.43 -3.95 25.30
N PRO A 59 12.15 -2.78 25.92
CA PRO A 59 11.29 -2.70 27.11
C PRO A 59 9.89 -3.26 26.86
N ASN A 60 9.43 -3.26 25.61
CA ASN A 60 8.14 -3.77 25.20
C ASN A 60 8.31 -4.72 23.99
N PRO A 61 8.08 -6.04 24.17
CA PRO A 61 8.13 -7.03 23.10
C PRO A 61 7.20 -6.72 21.92
N ASN A 62 6.05 -6.10 22.17
CA ASN A 62 5.09 -5.73 21.13
C ASN A 62 5.62 -4.59 20.24
N VAL A 63 6.40 -3.67 20.81
CA VAL A 63 7.05 -2.58 20.05
C VAL A 63 8.13 -3.16 19.15
N ARG A 64 8.93 -4.11 19.66
CA ARG A 64 9.91 -4.84 18.86
C ARG A 64 9.20 -5.56 17.71
N LYS A 65 8.22 -6.41 18.01
CA LYS A 65 7.45 -7.14 17.00
C LYS A 65 6.88 -6.19 15.94
N ALA A 66 6.29 -5.07 16.34
CA ALA A 66 5.73 -4.09 15.40
C ALA A 66 6.77 -3.52 14.43
N LYS A 67 7.96 -3.11 14.92
CA LYS A 67 9.05 -2.59 14.09
C LYS A 67 9.55 -3.62 13.09
N ILE A 68 9.70 -4.88 13.53
CA ILE A 68 10.14 -5.98 12.69
C ILE A 68 9.13 -6.22 11.56
N MET A 69 7.83 -6.28 11.90
CA MET A 69 6.78 -6.42 10.89
C MET A 69 6.80 -5.26 9.87
N THR A 70 7.12 -4.04 10.31
CA THR A 70 7.26 -2.90 9.39
C THR A 70 8.43 -3.08 8.43
N LYS A 71 9.58 -3.61 8.88
CA LYS A 71 10.73 -3.91 8.00
C LYS A 71 10.38 -4.97 6.97
N VAL A 72 9.73 -6.04 7.41
CA VAL A 72 9.24 -7.12 6.56
C VAL A 72 8.29 -6.60 5.47
N VAL A 73 7.26 -5.82 5.84
CA VAL A 73 6.31 -5.29 4.85
C VAL A 73 7.03 -4.39 3.84
N LYS A 74 8.01 -3.62 4.32
CA LYS A 74 8.81 -2.71 3.48
C LYS A 74 9.74 -3.45 2.53
N SER A 75 10.39 -4.55 2.96
CA SER A 75 11.26 -5.35 2.11
C SER A 75 10.46 -6.10 1.06
N LEU A 76 9.34 -6.71 1.43
CA LEU A 76 8.49 -7.43 0.49
C LEU A 76 7.97 -6.53 -0.64
N HIS A 77 7.57 -5.30 -0.29
CA HIS A 77 7.16 -4.33 -1.29
C HIS A 77 8.32 -3.86 -2.18
N ARG A 78 9.51 -3.62 -1.61
CA ARG A 78 10.66 -3.11 -2.37
C ARG A 78 11.33 -4.15 -3.26
N ASN A 79 11.48 -5.37 -2.74
CA ASN A 79 12.27 -6.43 -3.39
C ASN A 79 11.41 -7.28 -4.33
N PHE A 80 10.15 -7.54 -3.96
CA PHE A 80 9.26 -8.42 -4.73
C PHE A 80 8.07 -7.68 -5.35
N GLY A 81 7.91 -6.37 -5.10
CA GLY A 81 6.73 -5.61 -5.55
C GLY A 81 5.43 -6.04 -4.88
N VAL A 82 5.51 -6.87 -3.82
CA VAL A 82 4.34 -7.50 -3.22
C VAL A 82 3.81 -6.65 -2.07
N ARG A 83 2.57 -6.22 -2.21
CA ARG A 83 1.89 -5.41 -1.21
C ARG A 83 1.20 -6.31 -0.18
N ARG A 84 1.82 -6.45 1.00
CA ARG A 84 1.26 -7.16 2.16
C ARG A 84 0.86 -6.20 3.27
N SER A 85 -0.19 -6.52 4.02
CA SER A 85 -0.52 -5.82 5.27
C SER A 85 0.02 -6.58 6.47
N LYS A 86 0.25 -5.90 7.59
CA LYS A 86 0.71 -6.54 8.84
C LYS A 86 -0.24 -7.65 9.31
N ASP A 87 -1.53 -7.51 9.06
CA ASP A 87 -2.54 -8.51 9.46
C ASP A 87 -2.48 -9.80 8.63
N GLN A 88 -1.98 -9.74 7.38
CA GLN A 88 -1.75 -10.93 6.56
C GLN A 88 -0.51 -11.73 7.01
N LEU A 89 0.33 -11.12 7.83
CA LEU A 89 1.61 -11.67 8.28
C LEU A 89 1.58 -12.02 9.78
N ARG A 90 0.40 -11.92 10.41
CA ARG A 90 0.24 -12.10 11.85
C ARG A 90 0.26 -13.57 12.25
#